data_AF-A0A7S3D304-F1
#
_entry.id   AF-A0A7S3D304-F1
#
_cell.length_a   1.000
_cell.length_b   1.000
_cell.length_c   1.000
_cell.angle_alpha   90.00
_cell.angle_beta   90.00
_cell.angle_gamma   90.00
#
_symmetry.space_group_name_H-M   'P 1'
#
loop_
_entity.id
_entity.type
_entity.pdbx_description
1 polymer ?
#
loop_
_entity_poly.entity_id
_entity_poly.type
_entity_poly.pdbx_seq_one_letter_code
_entity_poly.pdbx_strand_id
1 'polypeptide(L)'
;MEWMRTPEVSGLPVYFLGQYEVDLNWVASHPLEGIFTCAMVFQVIHRLTYFVSHLFPSFVKLKEAEKSDWSTRVGSNVHAAIAVFLAGRELLTNKEMNEDFFHVSPWAIITIIIMTGYFVNDMIIVLYWNKAWGDFLPMVLHHAVGITLFPLLIWYRCAFALYCYAAITESTTPFINVS
;
A
#
# COMPACT_ATOMS: atom_id res chain seq x y z
N MET A 1 33.27 11.06 8.43
CA MET A 1 31.92 11.24 7.84
C MET A 1 31.69 10.13 6.83
N GLU A 2 31.60 8.89 7.30
CA GLU A 2 31.63 7.67 6.47
C GLU A 2 30.28 6.94 6.45
N TRP A 3 29.29 7.45 7.18
CA TRP A 3 27.95 6.87 7.32
C TRP A 3 26.92 7.35 6.27
N MET A 4 27.35 8.15 5.28
CA MET A 4 26.51 8.65 4.18
C MET A 4 26.86 8.01 2.83
N ARG A 5 27.34 6.75 2.80
CA ARG A 5 27.32 5.97 1.55
C ARG A 5 25.93 5.36 1.42
N THR A 6 25.25 5.65 0.32
CA THR A 6 24.10 4.86 -0.13
C THR A 6 24.53 3.39 -0.16
N PRO A 7 23.88 2.47 0.57
CA PRO A 7 24.26 1.07 0.49
C PRO A 7 23.98 0.60 -0.93
N GLU A 8 24.99 0.01 -1.59
CA GLU A 8 24.73 -0.75 -2.81
C GLU A 8 23.59 -1.75 -2.54
N VAL A 9 22.64 -1.81 -3.48
CA VAL A 9 21.51 -2.73 -3.40
C VAL A 9 21.96 -4.09 -3.92
N SER A 10 22.89 -4.71 -3.19
CA SER A 10 23.39 -6.04 -3.49
C SER A 10 23.05 -6.99 -2.33
N GLY A 11 22.64 -8.20 -2.68
CA GLY A 11 22.43 -9.30 -1.71
C GLY A 11 20.98 -9.72 -1.45
N LEU A 12 19.95 -9.16 -2.12
CA LEU A 12 18.61 -9.74 -2.02
C LEU A 12 18.51 -11.00 -2.90
N PRO A 13 17.85 -12.07 -2.41
CA PRO A 13 17.63 -13.27 -3.20
C PRO A 13 16.78 -12.97 -4.43
N VAL A 14 17.13 -13.61 -5.54
CA VAL A 14 16.34 -13.62 -6.77
C VAL A 14 15.21 -14.64 -6.62
N TYR A 15 13.96 -14.22 -6.83
CA TYR A 15 12.81 -15.12 -6.79
C TYR A 15 12.20 -15.27 -8.18
N PHE A 16 11.77 -16.49 -8.48
CA PHE A 16 11.11 -16.83 -9.74
C PHE A 16 9.59 -16.87 -9.54
N LEU A 17 8.87 -16.03 -10.28
CA LEU A 17 7.42 -16.12 -10.46
C LEU A 17 7.17 -16.91 -11.74
N GLY A 18 7.16 -18.25 -11.61
CA GLY A 18 7.16 -19.14 -12.78
C GLY A 18 8.48 -19.06 -13.53
N GLN A 19 8.46 -18.56 -14.77
CA GLN A 19 9.67 -18.37 -15.61
C GLN A 19 10.29 -16.97 -15.50
N TYR A 20 9.64 -16.05 -14.78
CA TYR A 20 10.09 -14.66 -14.68
C TYR A 20 10.96 -14.46 -13.45
N GLU A 21 12.18 -13.98 -13.69
CA GLU A 21 13.08 -13.49 -12.66
C GLU A 21 12.59 -12.13 -12.15
N VAL A 22 12.22 -12.03 -10.88
CA VAL A 22 11.96 -10.74 -10.25
C VAL A 22 13.24 -10.29 -9.56
N ASP A 23 13.91 -9.30 -10.15
CA ASP A 23 15.06 -8.66 -9.52
C ASP A 23 14.59 -7.72 -8.41
N LEU A 24 14.62 -8.23 -7.19
CA LEU A 24 14.20 -7.49 -6.01
C LEU A 24 15.23 -6.45 -5.58
N ASN A 25 16.48 -6.56 -6.04
CA ASN A 25 17.46 -5.50 -5.87
C ASN A 25 17.08 -4.29 -6.73
N TRP A 26 16.55 -4.53 -7.94
CA TRP A 26 15.99 -3.45 -8.75
C TRP A 26 14.77 -2.79 -8.08
N VAL A 27 13.84 -3.59 -7.54
CA VAL A 27 12.65 -3.07 -6.84
C VAL A 27 13.03 -2.26 -5.59
N ALA A 28 14.00 -2.74 -4.81
CA ALA A 28 14.48 -2.05 -3.62
C ALA A 28 15.31 -0.79 -3.91
N SER A 29 15.94 -0.71 -5.10
CA SER A 29 16.68 0.50 -5.54
C SER A 29 15.78 1.58 -6.14
N HIS A 30 14.58 1.23 -6.59
CA HIS A 30 13.63 2.13 -7.26
C HIS A 30 12.26 2.18 -6.55
N PRO A 31 12.22 2.42 -5.22
CA PRO A 31 10.96 2.37 -4.47
C PRO A 31 10.01 3.48 -4.89
N LEU A 32 10.52 4.64 -5.33
CA LEU A 32 9.68 5.78 -5.75
C LEU A 32 8.97 5.49 -7.07
N GLU A 33 9.65 4.89 -8.05
CA GLU A 33 9.03 4.46 -9.31
C GLU A 33 7.97 3.39 -9.05
N GLY A 34 8.25 2.45 -8.15
CA GLY A 34 7.31 1.44 -7.71
C GLY A 34 6.06 2.05 -7.05
N ILE A 35 6.25 3.01 -6.15
CA ILE A 35 5.17 3.72 -5.44
C ILE A 35 4.31 4.49 -6.45
N PHE A 36 4.93 5.22 -7.37
CA PHE A 36 4.23 5.95 -8.42
C PHE A 36 3.41 5.02 -9.30
N THR A 37 4.00 3.90 -9.73
CA THR A 37 3.31 2.88 -10.52
C THR A 37 2.11 2.32 -9.77
N CYS A 38 2.27 1.97 -8.49
CA CYS A 38 1.18 1.48 -7.66
C CYS A 38 0.07 2.55 -7.49
N ALA A 39 0.43 3.81 -7.28
CA ALA A 39 -0.53 4.91 -7.21
C ALA A 39 -1.36 5.01 -8.51
N MET A 40 -0.71 4.89 -9.67
CA MET A 40 -1.41 4.88 -10.97
C MET A 40 -2.33 3.66 -11.13
N VAL A 41 -1.92 2.47 -10.66
CA VAL A 41 -2.77 1.27 -10.67
C VAL A 41 -4.01 1.49 -9.80
N PHE A 42 -3.86 2.02 -8.57
CA PHE A 42 -5.01 2.32 -7.71
C PHE A 42 -5.90 3.43 -8.28
N GLN A 43 -5.33 4.41 -8.98
CA GLN A 43 -6.11 5.41 -9.70
C GLN A 43 -6.96 4.79 -10.81
N VAL A 44 -6.43 3.79 -11.52
CA VAL A 44 -7.19 3.00 -12.52
C VAL A 44 -8.29 2.20 -11.83
N ILE A 45 -8.00 1.51 -10.72
CA ILE A 45 -9.00 0.76 -9.94
C ILE A 45 -10.13 1.68 -9.50
N HIS A 46 -9.82 2.87 -9.00
CA HIS A 46 -10.81 3.87 -8.61
C HIS A 46 -11.72 4.26 -9.79
N ARG A 47 -11.14 4.60 -10.95
CA ARG A 47 -11.93 5.00 -12.13
C ARG A 47 -12.77 3.86 -12.70
N LEU A 48 -12.21 2.65 -12.74
CA LEU A 48 -12.95 1.46 -13.17
C LEU A 48 -14.10 1.15 -12.22
N THR A 49 -13.87 1.25 -10.92
CA THR A 49 -14.92 1.08 -9.91
C THR A 49 -16.02 2.11 -10.10
N TYR A 50 -15.66 3.38 -10.23
CA TYR A 50 -16.60 4.46 -10.48
C TYR A 50 -17.44 4.19 -11.73
N PHE A 51 -16.81 3.78 -12.84
CA PHE A 51 -17.50 3.46 -14.09
C PHE A 51 -18.43 2.24 -13.96
N VAL A 52 -17.91 1.11 -13.47
CA VAL A 52 -18.70 -0.13 -13.31
C VAL A 52 -19.85 0.07 -12.34
N SER A 53 -19.68 0.91 -11.31
CA SER A 53 -20.73 1.17 -10.33
C SER A 53 -21.95 1.89 -10.91
N HIS A 54 -21.84 2.53 -12.08
CA HIS A 54 -22.99 3.12 -12.79
C HIS A 54 -24.01 2.08 -13.26
N LEU A 55 -23.65 0.80 -13.29
CA LEU A 55 -24.59 -0.28 -13.56
C LEU A 55 -25.63 -0.47 -12.44
N PHE A 56 -25.38 0.09 -11.25
CA PHE A 56 -26.26 -0.04 -10.09
C PHE A 56 -27.11 1.22 -9.90
N PRO A 57 -28.47 1.12 -9.91
CA PRO A 57 -29.35 2.28 -9.77
C PRO A 57 -29.19 3.04 -8.45
N SER A 58 -28.73 2.38 -7.38
CA SER A 58 -28.43 3.01 -6.09
C SER A 58 -27.25 3.99 -6.19
N PHE A 59 -26.20 3.61 -6.92
CA PHE A 59 -25.00 4.42 -7.11
C PHE A 59 -25.28 5.67 -7.97
N VAL A 60 -26.10 5.54 -9.02
CA VAL A 60 -26.45 6.66 -9.90
C VAL A 60 -27.14 7.81 -9.16
N LYS A 61 -27.85 7.51 -8.07
CA LYS A 61 -28.57 8.49 -7.24
C LYS A 61 -27.66 9.26 -6.27
N LEU A 62 -26.43 8.80 -6.06
CA LEU A 62 -25.47 9.47 -5.18
C LEU A 62 -25.00 10.80 -5.78
N LYS A 63 -24.59 11.73 -4.92
CA LYS A 63 -23.87 12.93 -5.33
C LYS A 63 -22.45 12.55 -5.78
N GLU A 64 -21.82 13.39 -6.58
CA GLU A 64 -20.49 13.10 -7.12
C GLU A 64 -19.42 12.84 -6.03
N ALA A 65 -19.47 13.57 -4.91
CA ALA A 65 -18.58 13.33 -3.78
C ALA A 65 -18.80 11.95 -3.13
N GLU A 66 -20.05 11.50 -3.04
CA GLU A 66 -20.44 10.20 -2.47
C GLU A 66 -20.11 9.06 -3.43
N LYS A 67 -20.21 9.28 -4.74
CA LYS A 67 -19.75 8.32 -5.76
C LYS A 67 -18.24 8.12 -5.72
N SER A 68 -17.50 9.21 -5.49
CA SER A 68 -16.06 9.14 -5.32
C SER A 68 -15.69 8.42 -4.02
N ASP A 69 -16.36 8.72 -2.91
CA ASP A 69 -16.17 8.03 -1.63
C ASP A 69 -16.46 6.52 -1.73
N TRP A 70 -17.53 6.14 -2.43
CA TRP A 70 -17.79 4.73 -2.75
C TRP A 70 -16.62 4.09 -3.48
N SER A 71 -16.08 4.78 -4.48
CA SER A 71 -15.00 4.24 -5.32
C SER A 71 -13.67 4.13 -4.57
N THR A 72 -13.39 5.02 -3.61
CA THR A 72 -12.23 4.90 -2.70
C THR A 72 -12.42 3.77 -1.70
N ARG A 73 -13.62 3.56 -1.14
CA ARG A 73 -13.92 2.42 -0.24
C ARG A 73 -13.70 1.05 -0.88
N VAL A 74 -14.00 0.91 -2.17
CA VAL A 74 -13.67 -0.32 -2.91
C VAL A 74 -12.15 -0.45 -3.09
N GLY A 75 -11.47 0.63 -3.46
CA GLY A 75 -10.01 0.66 -3.60
C GLY A 75 -9.29 0.28 -2.31
N SER A 76 -9.76 0.80 -1.17
CA SER A 76 -9.21 0.51 0.15
C SER A 76 -9.43 -0.94 0.57
N ASN A 77 -10.58 -1.54 0.24
CA ASN A 77 -10.82 -2.98 0.43
C ASN A 77 -9.86 -3.85 -0.41
N VAL A 78 -9.62 -3.48 -1.66
CA VAL A 78 -8.67 -4.20 -2.54
C VAL A 78 -7.25 -4.12 -1.98
N HIS A 79 -6.81 -2.92 -1.59
CA HIS A 79 -5.53 -2.70 -0.95
C HIS A 79 -5.37 -3.54 0.32
N ALA A 80 -6.36 -3.48 1.23
CA ALA A 80 -6.34 -4.21 2.49
C ALA A 80 -6.22 -5.72 2.27
N ALA A 81 -6.97 -6.27 1.31
CA ALA A 81 -6.86 -7.69 0.97
C ALA A 81 -5.46 -8.09 0.50
N ILE A 82 -4.84 -7.28 -0.36
CA ILE A 82 -3.47 -7.51 -0.85
C ILE A 82 -2.45 -7.39 0.29
N ALA A 83 -2.55 -6.32 1.10
CA ALA A 83 -1.64 -6.05 2.20
C ALA A 83 -1.67 -7.17 3.25
N VAL A 84 -2.87 -7.57 3.69
CA VAL A 84 -3.06 -8.65 4.67
C VAL A 84 -2.57 -9.98 4.12
N PHE A 85 -2.84 -10.29 2.85
CA PHE A 85 -2.38 -11.54 2.24
C PHE A 85 -0.84 -11.61 2.16
N LEU A 86 -0.20 -10.57 1.63
CA LEU A 86 1.26 -10.55 1.48
C LEU A 86 1.96 -10.54 2.84
N ALA A 87 1.52 -9.67 3.76
CA ALA A 87 2.09 -9.60 5.11
C ALA A 87 1.86 -10.90 5.90
N GLY A 88 0.67 -11.47 5.81
CA GLY A 88 0.34 -12.74 6.46
C GLY A 88 1.19 -13.88 5.94
N ARG A 89 1.40 -13.96 4.62
CA ARG A 89 2.29 -14.94 4.02
C ARG A 89 3.73 -14.79 4.53
N GLU A 90 4.26 -13.57 4.59
CA GLU A 90 5.61 -13.32 5.11
C GLU A 90 5.73 -13.74 6.57
N LEU A 91 4.82 -13.31 7.43
CA LEU A 91 4.85 -13.66 8.86
C LEU A 91 4.75 -15.17 9.11
N LEU A 92 3.98 -15.90 8.28
CA LEU A 92 3.78 -17.35 8.43
C LEU A 92 4.91 -18.21 7.84
N THR A 93 5.61 -17.72 6.82
CA THR A 93 6.56 -18.53 6.03
C THR A 93 8.01 -18.10 6.19
N ASN A 94 8.27 -16.83 6.51
CA ASN A 94 9.62 -16.31 6.69
C ASN A 94 10.03 -16.42 8.17
N LYS A 95 10.78 -17.48 8.49
CA LYS A 95 11.31 -17.70 9.85
C LYS A 95 12.28 -16.61 10.29
N GLU A 96 13.07 -16.08 9.36
CA GLU A 96 14.08 -15.05 9.66
C GLU A 96 13.42 -13.76 10.14
N MET A 97 12.25 -13.40 9.61
CA MET A 97 11.45 -12.27 10.12
C MET A 97 10.89 -12.49 11.54
N ASN A 98 10.67 -13.76 11.94
CA ASN A 98 10.19 -14.08 13.28
C ASN A 98 11.34 -14.10 14.32
N GLU A 99 12.57 -14.35 13.87
CA GLU A 99 13.77 -14.40 14.70
C GLU A 99 14.48 -13.04 14.78
N ASP A 100 14.42 -12.25 13.70
CA ASP A 100 14.98 -10.90 13.60
C ASP A 100 13.95 -9.92 13.01
N PHE A 101 13.47 -9.00 13.84
CA PHE A 101 12.53 -7.94 13.46
C PHE A 101 13.09 -6.99 12.38
N PHE A 102 14.42 -6.93 12.24
CA PHE A 102 15.10 -6.08 11.26
C PHE A 102 15.41 -6.80 9.95
N HIS A 103 15.09 -8.09 9.84
CA HIS A 103 15.32 -8.86 8.63
C HIS A 103 14.63 -8.23 7.41
N VAL A 104 15.37 -8.13 6.30
CA VAL A 104 14.89 -7.54 5.06
C VAL A 104 14.18 -8.60 4.23
N SER A 105 12.84 -8.52 4.15
CA SER A 105 12.07 -9.35 3.23
C SER A 105 11.77 -8.59 1.93
N PRO A 106 12.13 -9.15 0.77
CA PRO A 106 11.78 -8.56 -0.53
C PRO A 106 10.27 -8.43 -0.77
N TRP A 107 9.49 -9.36 -0.23
CA TRP A 107 8.05 -9.31 -0.32
C TRP A 107 7.44 -8.28 0.63
N ALA A 108 8.07 -8.05 1.79
CA ALA A 108 7.71 -6.92 2.64
C ALA A 108 8.01 -5.59 1.94
N ILE A 109 9.12 -5.46 1.20
CA ILE A 109 9.41 -4.28 0.35
C ILE A 109 8.30 -4.07 -0.69
N ILE A 110 7.91 -5.12 -1.42
CA ILE A 110 6.79 -5.04 -2.40
C ILE A 110 5.50 -4.59 -1.71
N THR A 111 5.19 -5.16 -0.54
CA THR A 111 3.99 -4.81 0.21
C THR A 111 4.02 -3.33 0.61
N ILE A 112 5.16 -2.82 1.11
CA ILE A 112 5.36 -1.39 1.43
C ILE A 112 5.10 -0.52 0.21
N ILE A 113 5.69 -0.86 -0.94
CA ILE A 113 5.53 -0.10 -2.19
C ILE A 113 4.06 -0.03 -2.62
N ILE A 114 3.35 -1.17 -2.60
CA ILE A 114 1.92 -1.25 -2.93
C ILE A 114 1.11 -0.39 -1.95
N MET A 115 1.40 -0.51 -0.65
CA MET A 115 0.65 0.19 0.37
C MET A 115 0.85 1.71 0.30
N THR A 116 2.09 2.16 0.17
CA THR A 116 2.38 3.59 0.03
C THR A 116 1.80 4.14 -1.27
N GLY A 117 1.87 3.40 -2.38
CA GLY A 117 1.25 3.82 -3.64
C GLY A 117 -0.26 4.00 -3.52
N TYR A 118 -0.96 3.05 -2.87
CA TYR A 118 -2.37 3.21 -2.52
C TYR A 118 -2.60 4.47 -1.69
N PHE A 119 -1.81 4.68 -0.63
CA PHE A 119 -2.00 5.83 0.24
C PHE A 119 -1.81 7.17 -0.46
N VAL A 120 -0.84 7.26 -1.37
CA VAL A 120 -0.64 8.46 -2.20
C VAL A 120 -1.87 8.73 -3.07
N ASN A 121 -2.37 7.70 -3.76
CA ASN A 121 -3.58 7.84 -4.58
C ASN A 121 -4.79 8.28 -3.74
N ASP A 122 -5.05 7.61 -2.62
CA ASP A 122 -6.20 7.92 -1.79
C ASP A 122 -6.11 9.33 -1.18
N MET A 123 -4.91 9.73 -0.73
CA MET A 123 -4.65 11.10 -0.27
C MET A 123 -4.98 12.16 -1.32
N ILE A 124 -4.60 11.96 -2.58
CA ILE A 124 -4.90 12.90 -3.66
C ILE A 124 -6.41 13.07 -3.82
N ILE A 125 -7.17 11.98 -3.76
CA ILE A 125 -8.63 12.00 -3.90
C ILE A 125 -9.29 12.65 -2.67
N VAL A 126 -8.83 12.31 -1.46
CA VAL A 126 -9.27 12.93 -0.19
C VAL A 126 -9.05 14.45 -0.23
N LEU A 127 -7.87 14.91 -0.67
CA LEU A 127 -7.56 16.33 -0.76
C LEU A 127 -8.40 17.04 -1.84
N TYR A 128 -8.68 16.37 -2.96
CA TYR A 128 -9.51 16.91 -4.03
C TYR A 128 -10.96 17.15 -3.58
N TRP A 129 -11.56 16.18 -2.88
CA TRP A 129 -12.93 16.29 -2.36
C TRP A 129 -13.01 17.02 -1.02
N ASN A 130 -11.88 17.18 -0.33
CA ASN A 130 -11.73 17.93 0.91
C ASN A 130 -12.78 17.51 1.98
N LYS A 131 -13.32 18.46 2.74
CA LYS A 131 -14.34 18.24 3.78
C LYS A 131 -15.72 17.77 3.25
N ALA A 132 -15.83 17.38 1.98
CA ALA A 132 -17.05 16.72 1.51
C ALA A 132 -17.28 15.38 2.23
N TRP A 133 -16.22 14.81 2.82
CA TRP A 133 -16.27 13.56 3.58
C TRP A 133 -16.17 13.85 5.08
N GLY A 134 -16.97 13.12 5.88
CA GLY A 134 -17.05 13.31 7.34
C GLY A 134 -15.72 13.09 8.06
N ASP A 135 -14.83 12.27 7.49
CA ASP A 135 -13.59 11.81 8.14
C ASP A 135 -12.31 12.40 7.52
N PHE A 136 -12.41 13.58 6.89
CA PHE A 136 -11.29 14.20 6.16
C PHE A 136 -9.99 14.28 6.97
N LEU A 137 -10.02 14.82 8.19
CA LEU A 137 -8.79 15.04 8.98
C LEU A 137 -8.17 13.73 9.47
N PRO A 138 -8.91 12.78 10.10
CA PRO A 138 -8.38 11.46 10.43
C PRO A 138 -7.76 10.74 9.23
N MET A 139 -8.42 10.79 8.06
CA MET A 139 -7.91 10.17 6.84
C MET A 139 -6.60 10.79 6.37
N VAL A 140 -6.50 12.13 6.35
CA VAL A 140 -5.25 12.82 5.97
C VAL A 140 -4.11 12.46 6.93
N LEU A 141 -4.37 12.42 8.25
CA LEU A 141 -3.31 12.08 9.20
C LEU A 141 -2.85 10.62 9.05
N HIS A 142 -3.78 9.67 8.95
CA HIS A 142 -3.48 8.26 8.74
C HIS A 142 -2.62 8.05 7.48
N HIS A 143 -3.05 8.61 6.35
CA HIS A 143 -2.34 8.49 5.08
C HIS A 143 -0.98 9.19 5.10
N ALA A 144 -0.87 10.38 5.72
CA ALA A 144 0.40 11.09 5.83
C ALA A 144 1.45 10.29 6.60
N VAL A 145 1.04 9.60 7.68
CA VAL A 145 1.93 8.72 8.44
C VAL A 145 2.42 7.56 7.57
N GLY A 146 1.52 6.87 6.86
CA GLY A 146 1.90 5.77 5.97
C GLY A 146 2.79 6.20 4.80
N ILE A 147 2.51 7.36 4.18
CA ILE A 147 3.29 7.90 3.06
C ILE A 147 4.70 8.28 3.50
N THR A 148 4.87 8.79 4.73
CA THR A 148 6.17 9.26 5.22
C THR A 148 6.99 8.13 5.85
N LEU A 149 6.38 7.29 6.69
CA LEU A 149 7.12 6.30 7.47
C LEU A 149 7.46 5.04 6.66
N PHE A 150 6.56 4.54 5.82
CA PHE A 150 6.80 3.25 5.18
C PHE A 150 7.98 3.26 4.20
N PRO A 151 8.17 4.29 3.33
CA PRO A 151 9.37 4.37 2.50
C PRO A 151 10.68 4.45 3.30
N LEU A 152 10.66 5.04 4.51
CA LEU A 152 11.83 5.07 5.38
C LEU A 152 12.25 3.68 5.84
N LEU A 153 11.32 2.73 6.00
CA LEU A 153 11.65 1.34 6.34
C LEU A 153 12.46 0.66 5.24
N ILE A 154 12.14 0.94 3.97
CA ILE A 154 12.94 0.48 2.83
C ILE A 154 14.32 1.16 2.86
N TRP A 155 14.36 2.47 3.04
CA TRP A 155 15.60 3.25 3.02
C TRP A 155 16.59 2.81 4.10
N TYR A 156 16.11 2.65 5.34
CA TYR A 156 16.93 2.23 6.48
C TYR A 156 17.07 0.71 6.59
N ARG A 157 16.39 -0.05 5.73
CA ARG A 157 16.38 -1.53 5.71
C ARG A 157 16.07 -2.11 7.10
N CYS A 158 14.98 -1.66 7.71
CA CYS A 158 14.65 -2.03 9.09
C CYS A 158 13.14 -2.25 9.31
N ALA A 159 12.81 -2.98 10.38
CA ALA A 159 11.46 -3.13 10.93
C ALA A 159 10.39 -3.68 9.96
N PHE A 160 10.76 -4.54 9.01
CA PHE A 160 9.82 -5.15 8.06
C PHE A 160 8.80 -6.06 8.75
N ALA A 161 9.18 -6.77 9.81
CA ALA A 161 8.24 -7.59 10.58
C ALA A 161 7.19 -6.72 11.29
N LEU A 162 7.62 -5.61 11.90
CA LEU A 162 6.71 -4.64 12.52
C LEU A 162 5.72 -4.07 11.50
N TYR A 163 6.22 -3.73 10.30
CA TYR A 163 5.36 -3.31 9.21
C TYR A 163 4.36 -4.38 8.81
N CYS A 164 4.77 -5.65 8.67
CA CYS A 164 3.85 -6.73 8.35
C CYS A 164 2.76 -6.88 9.43
N TYR A 165 3.09 -6.76 10.71
CA TYR A 165 2.07 -6.74 11.77
C TYR A 165 1.11 -5.55 11.64
N ALA A 166 1.60 -4.36 11.30
CA ALA A 166 0.75 -3.20 11.02
C ALA A 166 -0.17 -3.45 9.82
N ALA A 167 0.35 -4.06 8.73
CA ALA A 167 -0.43 -4.42 7.56
C ALA A 167 -1.52 -5.47 7.86
N ILE A 168 -1.37 -6.33 8.88
CA ILE A 168 -2.45 -7.21 9.34
C ILE A 168 -3.63 -6.42 9.92
N THR A 169 -3.40 -5.25 10.52
CA THR A 169 -4.49 -4.44 11.08
C THR A 169 -5.43 -3.87 10.01
N GLU A 170 -4.98 -3.79 8.76
CA GLU A 170 -5.82 -3.45 7.60
C GLU A 170 -6.91 -4.50 7.35
N SER A 171 -6.86 -5.67 7.99
CA SER A 171 -7.97 -6.64 7.96
C SER A 171 -9.27 -6.07 8.55
N THR A 172 -9.19 -4.99 9.31
CA THR A 172 -10.36 -4.28 9.85
C THR A 172 -11.01 -3.33 8.82
N THR A 173 -10.29 -2.93 7.78
CA THR A 173 -10.70 -1.94 6.78
C THR A 173 -12.02 -2.29 6.07
N PRO A 174 -12.27 -3.55 5.64
CA PRO A 174 -13.58 -3.91 5.07
C PRO A 174 -14.77 -3.68 6.00
N PHE A 175 -14.59 -3.83 7.31
CA PHE A 175 -15.67 -3.66 8.28
C PHE A 175 -16.00 -2.20 8.55
N ILE A 176 -14.99 -1.31 8.48
CA ILE A 176 -15.16 0.14 8.61
C ILE A 176 -15.74 0.75 7.32
N ASN A 177 -15.44 0.16 6.16
CA ASN A 177 -15.92 0.68 4.88
C ASN A 177 -17.41 0.39 4.60
N VAL A 178 -17.98 -0.64 5.24
CA VAL A 178 -19.39 -1.04 5.08
C VAL A 178 -20.33 -0.46 6.15
N SER A 179 -19.78 0.24 7.16
CA SER A 179 -20.54 0.97 8.18
C SER A 179 -20.91 2.37 7.71
#